data_AF-A0A849Z1C9-F1
#
_entry.id   AF-A0A849Z1C9-F1
#
_cell.length_a   1.000
_cell.length_b   1.000
_cell.length_c   1.000
_cell.angle_alpha   90.00
_cell.angle_beta   90.00
_cell.angle_gamma   90.00
#
_symmetry.space_group_name_H-M   'P 1'
#
loop_
_entity.id
_entity.type
_entity.pdbx_description
1 polymer ?
#
loop_
_entity_poly.entity_id
_entity_poly.type
_entity_poly.pdbx_seq_one_letter_code
_entity_poly.pdbx_strand_id
1 'polypeptide(L)'
;MRLLGAALLSFVVTASVACSDDEACKEPCTSATVVMTIYGDGAGFFDAPFPSDARRDENGRPIVTGFPNPQAIALVDSVLAILEKDQDGFGLSSGAFFRTTAALDAASLPTLAGSVEPTSSVQLIGIDKGAPDYLKRYPVRVSFAVDPGPYG
;
A
#
# COMPACT_ATOMS: atom_id res chain seq x y z
N MET A 1 -3.94 53.46 -62.32
CA MET A 1 -2.65 52.93 -62.79
C MET A 1 -2.23 51.83 -61.80
N ARG A 2 -2.32 50.56 -62.22
CA ARG A 2 -1.94 49.39 -61.40
C ARG A 2 -0.42 49.26 -61.38
N LEU A 3 0.16 48.96 -60.22
CA LEU A 3 1.48 48.35 -60.11
C LEU A 3 1.52 47.44 -58.88
N LEU A 4 2.09 46.26 -59.11
CA LEU A 4 2.12 45.06 -58.27
C LEU A 4 2.96 45.25 -57.01
N GLY A 5 2.59 44.53 -55.95
CA GLY A 5 3.46 44.26 -54.80
C GLY A 5 3.05 42.94 -54.17
N ALA A 6 3.76 41.86 -54.52
CA ALA A 6 3.63 40.56 -53.89
C ALA A 6 4.16 40.62 -52.45
N ALA A 7 3.40 40.09 -51.50
CA ALA A 7 3.89 39.84 -50.14
C ALA A 7 3.64 38.36 -49.82
N LEU A 8 4.72 37.59 -49.80
CA LEU A 8 4.77 36.25 -49.23
C LEU A 8 4.35 36.33 -47.76
N LEU A 9 3.20 35.73 -47.41
CA LEU A 9 2.89 35.47 -46.00
C LEU A 9 3.70 34.24 -45.55
N SER A 10 4.77 34.50 -44.79
CA SER A 10 5.45 33.49 -43.99
C SER A 10 4.53 33.12 -42.83
N PHE A 11 4.03 31.88 -42.81
CA PHE A 11 3.31 31.34 -41.66
C PHE A 11 4.34 30.74 -40.69
N VAL A 12 4.63 31.46 -39.61
CA VAL A 12 5.49 30.99 -38.52
C VAL A 12 4.68 29.97 -37.73
N VAL A 13 5.01 28.69 -37.88
CA VAL A 13 4.50 27.63 -37.01
C VAL A 13 5.26 27.73 -35.69
N THR A 14 4.61 28.24 -34.65
CA THR A 14 5.08 28.16 -33.27
C THR A 14 5.10 26.70 -32.82
N ALA A 15 6.29 26.14 -32.59
CA ALA A 15 6.47 24.85 -31.96
C ALA A 15 6.02 24.93 -30.49
N SER A 16 4.79 24.51 -30.21
CA SER A 16 4.35 24.18 -28.86
C SER A 16 5.05 22.88 -28.44
N VAL A 17 6.10 23.00 -27.63
CA VAL A 17 6.68 21.88 -26.87
C VAL A 17 5.75 21.62 -25.69
N ALA A 18 4.69 20.85 -25.93
CA ALA A 18 3.76 20.43 -24.89
C ALA A 18 3.13 19.09 -25.28
N CYS A 19 3.93 18.04 -25.20
CA CYS A 19 3.57 16.69 -24.83
C CYS A 19 4.90 15.98 -24.59
N SER A 20 5.28 15.80 -23.32
CA SER A 20 6.24 14.76 -22.99
C SER A 20 5.60 13.47 -23.45
N ASP A 21 6.21 12.78 -24.40
CA ASP A 21 5.77 11.48 -24.85
C ASP A 21 5.67 10.57 -23.62
N ASP A 22 4.43 10.28 -23.20
CA ASP A 22 4.14 9.13 -22.36
C ASP A 22 4.67 7.93 -23.12
N GLU A 23 5.85 7.45 -22.73
CA GLU A 23 6.38 6.20 -23.22
C GLU A 23 5.47 5.10 -22.67
N ALA A 24 4.41 4.83 -23.45
CA ALA A 24 3.40 3.86 -23.14
C ALA A 24 4.08 2.54 -22.79
N CYS A 25 3.80 2.05 -21.58
CA CYS A 25 4.11 0.68 -21.15
C CYS A 25 3.83 -0.29 -22.29
N LYS A 26 4.88 -0.84 -22.90
CA LYS A 26 4.77 -2.01 -23.77
C LYS A 26 4.76 -3.23 -22.85
N GLU A 27 3.72 -4.08 -22.97
CA GLU A 27 3.31 -5.19 -22.08
C GLU A 27 2.35 -4.73 -20.97
N PRO A 28 1.36 -5.55 -20.54
CA PRO A 28 0.37 -5.12 -19.57
C PRO A 28 1.08 -4.73 -18.26
N CYS A 29 1.16 -3.42 -18.00
CA CYS A 29 1.56 -2.86 -16.72
C CYS A 29 0.51 -3.25 -15.69
N THR A 30 0.58 -4.50 -15.23
CA THR A 30 -0.14 -4.96 -14.06
C THR A 30 0.63 -4.38 -12.89
N SER A 31 0.29 -3.15 -12.51
CA SER A 31 0.90 -2.51 -11.35
C SER A 31 0.70 -3.42 -10.14
N ALA A 32 1.77 -3.58 -9.35
CA ALA A 32 1.69 -4.30 -8.09
C ALA A 32 0.56 -3.69 -7.25
N THR A 33 -0.41 -4.51 -6.90
CA THR A 33 -1.60 -4.09 -6.17
C THR A 33 -1.54 -4.65 -4.76
N VAL A 34 -1.92 -3.84 -3.77
CA VAL A 34 -2.11 -4.31 -2.40
C VAL A 34 -3.40 -5.11 -2.33
N VAL A 35 -3.31 -6.33 -1.82
CA VAL A 35 -4.45 -7.24 -1.64
C VAL A 35 -5.14 -6.89 -0.32
N MET A 36 -6.37 -6.38 -0.42
CA MET A 36 -7.22 -5.95 0.71
C MET A 36 -8.45 -6.85 0.85
N THR A 37 -8.29 -8.15 0.66
CA THR A 37 -9.40 -9.10 0.78
C THR A 37 -9.84 -9.19 2.25
N ILE A 38 -11.13 -9.04 2.52
CA ILE A 38 -11.66 -9.05 3.90
C ILE A 38 -11.67 -10.48 4.46
N TYR A 39 -12.04 -11.45 3.63
CA TYR A 39 -11.85 -12.89 3.83
C TYR A 39 -11.93 -13.56 2.46
N GLY A 40 -10.89 -14.29 2.06
CA GLY A 40 -10.89 -15.09 0.84
C GLY A 40 -11.25 -16.54 1.14
N ASP A 41 -12.09 -17.12 0.31
CA ASP A 41 -12.73 -18.42 0.29
C ASP A 41 -11.75 -19.61 0.22
N GLY A 42 -10.82 -19.69 1.20
CA GLY A 42 -9.78 -20.72 1.32
C GLY A 42 -8.34 -20.20 1.26
N ALA A 43 -8.15 -18.88 1.28
CA ALA A 43 -6.85 -18.22 1.16
C ALA A 43 -6.07 -18.28 2.50
N GLY A 44 -4.74 -18.45 2.45
CA GLY A 44 -3.87 -18.62 3.63
C GLY A 44 -3.96 -17.44 4.62
N PHE A 45 -3.43 -17.62 5.84
CA PHE A 45 -3.59 -16.64 6.92
C PHE A 45 -3.25 -15.19 6.53
N PHE A 46 -2.14 -15.00 5.80
CA PHE A 46 -1.62 -13.71 5.34
C PHE A 46 -2.10 -13.28 3.95
N ASP A 47 -3.12 -13.93 3.40
CA ASP A 47 -3.74 -13.50 2.13
C ASP A 47 -4.66 -12.29 2.29
N ALA A 48 -5.03 -11.98 3.54
CA ALA A 48 -5.66 -10.74 3.96
C ALA A 48 -4.66 -9.92 4.78
N PRO A 49 -4.80 -8.58 4.83
CA PRO A 49 -3.99 -7.74 5.70
C PRO A 49 -4.04 -8.20 7.16
N PHE A 50 -2.89 -8.15 7.84
CA PHE A 50 -2.79 -8.50 9.25
C PHE A 50 -1.98 -7.43 10.01
N PRO A 51 -2.40 -7.00 11.20
CA PRO A 51 -3.67 -7.31 11.86
C PRO A 51 -4.87 -6.70 11.12
N SER A 52 -6.06 -7.26 11.36
CA SER A 52 -7.32 -6.74 10.80
C SER A 52 -8.48 -7.06 11.73
N ASP A 53 -9.34 -6.07 11.98
CA ASP A 53 -10.55 -6.24 12.80
C ASP A 53 -11.55 -7.23 12.21
N ALA A 54 -11.41 -7.57 10.92
CA ALA A 54 -12.13 -8.69 10.33
C ALA A 54 -11.85 -9.98 11.11
N ARG A 55 -10.60 -10.19 11.58
CA ARG A 55 -10.14 -11.32 12.40
C ARG A 55 -10.36 -11.11 13.89
N ARG A 56 -11.55 -10.64 14.26
CA ARG A 56 -12.00 -10.60 15.66
C ARG A 56 -13.28 -11.40 15.83
N ASP A 57 -13.39 -12.07 16.97
CA ASP A 57 -14.65 -12.68 17.39
C ASP A 57 -15.64 -11.63 17.90
N GLU A 58 -16.84 -12.08 18.28
CA GLU A 58 -17.90 -11.23 18.82
C GLU A 58 -17.52 -10.54 20.15
N ASN A 59 -16.49 -11.05 20.84
CA ASN A 59 -15.96 -10.52 22.08
C ASN A 59 -14.75 -9.59 21.85
N GLY A 60 -14.39 -9.30 20.60
CA GLY A 60 -13.25 -8.46 20.23
C GLY A 60 -11.91 -9.17 20.20
N ARG A 61 -11.86 -10.48 20.46
CA ARG A 61 -10.62 -11.26 20.58
C ARG A 61 -10.05 -11.62 19.22
N PRO A 62 -8.72 -11.57 19.02
CA PRO A 62 -8.09 -12.02 17.79
C PRO A 62 -8.41 -13.48 17.44
N ILE A 63 -8.85 -13.72 16.20
CA ILE A 63 -8.97 -15.06 15.62
C ILE A 63 -7.66 -15.37 14.90
N VAL A 64 -6.83 -16.24 15.48
CA VAL A 64 -5.50 -16.60 14.95
C VAL A 64 -5.45 -18.01 14.33
N THR A 65 -6.60 -18.66 14.18
CA THR A 65 -6.70 -19.96 13.50
C THR A 65 -6.11 -19.88 12.09
N GLY A 66 -5.26 -20.87 11.75
CA GLY A 66 -4.57 -20.95 10.47
C GLY A 66 -3.24 -20.19 10.42
N PHE A 67 -2.82 -19.52 11.51
CA PHE A 67 -1.49 -18.91 11.59
C PHE A 67 -0.40 -19.98 11.32
N PRO A 68 0.56 -19.71 10.42
CA PRO A 68 1.55 -20.71 10.03
C PRO A 68 2.55 -21.00 11.16
N ASN A 69 2.78 -22.29 11.44
CA ASN A 69 3.86 -22.77 12.32
C ASN A 69 4.49 -24.05 11.76
N PRO A 70 5.11 -24.01 10.56
CA PRO A 70 5.57 -25.21 9.86
C PRO A 70 6.67 -25.98 10.60
N GLN A 71 7.38 -25.32 11.51
CA GLN A 71 8.46 -25.88 12.31
C GLN A 71 8.01 -26.35 13.70
N ALA A 72 6.70 -26.28 14.00
CA ALA A 72 6.13 -26.65 15.30
C ALA A 72 6.87 -26.01 16.49
N ILE A 73 7.14 -24.71 16.38
CA ILE A 73 7.84 -23.95 17.41
C ILE A 73 6.89 -23.71 18.58
N ALA A 74 7.18 -24.30 19.74
CA ALA A 74 6.33 -24.21 20.94
C ALA A 74 6.09 -22.77 21.43
N LEU A 75 7.06 -21.87 21.20
CA LEU A 75 6.89 -20.45 21.52
C LEU A 75 5.78 -19.81 20.67
N VAL A 76 5.68 -20.16 19.39
CA VAL A 76 4.62 -19.64 18.50
C VAL A 76 3.27 -20.08 19.04
N ASP A 77 3.10 -21.36 19.36
CA ASP A 77 1.84 -21.88 19.91
C ASP A 77 1.47 -21.21 21.25
N SER A 78 2.47 -20.96 22.12
CA SER A 78 2.26 -20.28 23.40
C SER A 78 1.80 -18.83 23.21
N VAL A 79 2.39 -18.10 22.27
CA VAL A 79 1.99 -16.72 21.96
C VAL A 79 0.58 -16.69 21.37
N LEU A 80 0.27 -17.58 20.42
CA LEU A 80 -1.07 -17.67 19.82
C LEU A 80 -2.15 -17.98 20.87
N ALA A 81 -1.86 -18.89 21.81
CA ALA A 81 -2.77 -19.21 22.91
C ALA A 81 -3.03 -18.01 23.84
N ILE A 82 -2.01 -17.18 24.12
CA ILE A 82 -2.17 -15.94 24.90
C ILE A 82 -3.00 -14.92 24.13
N LEU A 83 -2.78 -14.78 22.81
CA LEU A 83 -3.56 -13.86 21.97
C LEU A 83 -5.05 -14.20 21.99
N GLU A 84 -5.41 -15.48 21.84
CA GLU A 84 -6.81 -15.91 21.86
C GLU A 84 -7.45 -15.74 23.24
N LYS A 85 -6.69 -15.99 24.32
CA LYS A 85 -7.22 -16.04 25.69
C LYS A 85 -7.23 -14.71 26.41
N ASP A 86 -6.26 -13.84 26.18
CA ASP A 86 -5.97 -12.72 27.08
C ASP A 86 -5.93 -11.35 26.38
N GLN A 87 -6.10 -11.27 25.05
CA GLN A 87 -6.10 -9.99 24.33
C GLN A 87 -7.50 -9.52 23.93
N ASP A 88 -7.66 -8.19 24.00
CA ASP A 88 -8.79 -7.45 23.45
C ASP A 88 -8.29 -6.69 22.21
N GLY A 89 -8.59 -7.25 21.04
CA GLY A 89 -8.13 -6.74 19.75
C GLY A 89 -6.63 -6.86 19.50
N PHE A 90 -6.15 -6.04 18.55
CA PHE A 90 -4.76 -5.99 18.13
C PHE A 90 -4.06 -4.73 18.66
N GLY A 91 -2.73 -4.75 18.68
CA GLY A 91 -1.92 -3.64 19.17
C GLY A 91 -2.13 -2.36 18.36
N LEU A 92 -2.36 -1.24 19.05
CA LEU A 92 -2.57 0.08 18.42
C LEU A 92 -1.30 0.65 17.76
N SER A 93 -0.13 0.12 18.10
CA SER A 93 1.17 0.55 17.60
C SER A 93 1.97 -0.58 16.94
N SER A 94 1.32 -1.67 16.54
CA SER A 94 1.97 -2.76 15.82
C SER A 94 2.17 -2.43 14.35
N GLY A 95 3.08 -3.16 13.69
CA GLY A 95 3.18 -3.15 12.23
C GLY A 95 1.91 -3.71 11.58
N ALA A 96 1.61 -3.23 10.38
CA ALA A 96 0.58 -3.78 9.52
C ALA A 96 1.23 -4.36 8.26
N PHE A 97 0.81 -5.57 7.91
CA PHE A 97 1.36 -6.36 6.82
C PHE A 97 0.31 -6.48 5.73
N PHE A 98 0.79 -6.31 4.49
CA PHE A 98 -0.04 -6.31 3.30
C PHE A 98 0.63 -7.21 2.26
N ARG A 99 -0.15 -8.12 1.68
CA ARG A 99 0.31 -8.90 0.54
C ARG A 99 0.20 -8.06 -0.73
N THR A 100 1.20 -8.14 -1.60
CA THR A 100 1.16 -7.55 -2.95
C THR A 100 1.01 -8.62 -4.02
N THR A 101 0.41 -8.27 -5.16
CA THR A 101 0.26 -9.18 -6.30
C THR A 101 1.55 -9.36 -7.10
N ALA A 102 2.51 -8.44 -6.94
CA ALA A 102 3.81 -8.44 -7.59
C ALA A 102 4.85 -7.70 -6.71
N ALA A 103 6.11 -7.74 -7.11
CA ALA A 103 7.17 -7.02 -6.42
C ALA A 103 6.97 -5.49 -6.49
N LEU A 104 7.29 -4.80 -5.40
CA LEU A 104 7.34 -3.33 -5.35
C LEU A 104 8.74 -2.84 -5.70
N ASP A 105 8.83 -1.65 -6.30
CA ASP A 105 10.08 -0.91 -6.37
C ASP A 105 10.44 -0.38 -4.97
N ALA A 106 11.44 -1.00 -4.34
CA ALA A 106 11.88 -0.61 -3.00
C ALA A 106 12.42 0.82 -2.93
N ALA A 107 12.94 1.36 -4.03
CA ALA A 107 13.44 2.74 -4.07
C ALA A 107 12.30 3.78 -4.03
N SER A 108 11.08 3.38 -4.41
CA SER A 108 9.88 4.21 -4.34
C SER A 108 9.29 4.32 -2.93
N LEU A 109 9.73 3.48 -1.98
CA LEU A 109 9.20 3.47 -0.62
C LEU A 109 9.75 4.64 0.19
N PRO A 110 8.92 5.31 1.00
CA PRO A 110 9.34 6.52 1.69
C PRO A 110 10.21 6.21 2.91
N THR A 111 11.09 7.15 3.24
CA THR A 111 11.73 7.19 4.56
C THR A 111 10.71 7.54 5.64
N LEU A 112 11.06 7.34 6.92
CA LEU A 112 10.19 7.73 8.03
C LEU A 112 9.78 9.21 7.94
N ALA A 113 10.73 10.11 7.65
CA ALA A 113 10.45 11.53 7.46
C ALA A 113 9.66 11.81 6.17
N GLY A 114 9.96 11.11 5.07
CA GLY A 114 9.24 11.28 3.80
C GLY A 114 7.81 10.74 3.81
N SER A 115 7.44 9.87 4.76
CA SER A 115 6.10 9.26 4.85
C SER A 115 4.99 10.25 5.21
N VAL A 116 5.35 11.44 5.74
CA VAL A 116 4.37 12.48 6.09
C VAL A 116 4.19 13.53 5.00
N GLU A 117 4.93 13.43 3.90
CA GLU A 117 4.78 14.35 2.77
C GLU A 117 3.48 14.05 1.98
N PRO A 118 2.78 15.07 1.46
CA PRO A 118 1.55 14.87 0.68
C PRO A 118 1.73 13.99 -0.56
N THR A 119 2.94 13.96 -1.12
CA THR A 119 3.33 13.22 -2.33
C THR A 119 3.94 11.85 -2.02
N SER A 120 3.97 11.43 -0.74
CA SER A 120 4.55 10.14 -0.37
C SER A 120 3.78 8.97 -0.98
N SER A 121 4.48 7.95 -1.47
CA SER A 121 3.89 6.75 -2.07
C SER A 121 3.10 5.90 -1.07
N VAL A 122 3.43 5.99 0.21
CA VAL A 122 2.72 5.32 1.32
C VAL A 122 2.51 6.31 2.45
N GLN A 123 1.28 6.42 2.95
CA GLN A 123 0.87 7.37 3.98
C GLN A 123 -0.05 6.68 4.99
N LEU A 124 0.12 6.98 6.27
CA LEU A 124 -0.86 6.67 7.32
C LEU A 124 -1.59 7.96 7.70
N ILE A 125 -2.91 7.98 7.50
CA ILE A 125 -3.72 9.20 7.63
C ILE A 125 -4.90 8.93 8.57
N GLY A 126 -5.18 9.85 9.48
CA GLY A 126 -6.43 9.87 10.24
C GLY A 126 -7.62 10.18 9.34
N ILE A 127 -8.60 9.27 9.24
CA ILE A 127 -9.73 9.41 8.30
C ILE A 127 -11.06 9.80 8.98
N ASP A 128 -11.13 9.79 10.31
CA ASP A 128 -12.34 10.13 11.04
C ASP A 128 -12.50 11.66 11.16
N LYS A 129 -13.57 12.20 10.57
CA LYS A 129 -13.92 13.63 10.58
C LYS A 129 -14.17 14.19 11.99
N GLY A 130 -14.59 13.34 12.93
CA GLY A 130 -14.86 13.74 14.31
C GLY A 130 -13.60 13.76 15.19
N ALA A 131 -12.50 13.18 14.72
CA ALA A 131 -11.28 13.04 15.50
C ALA A 131 -10.43 14.33 15.46
N PRO A 132 -9.70 14.66 16.54
CA PRO A 132 -8.86 15.87 16.61
C PRO A 132 -7.68 15.85 15.62
N ASP A 133 -7.37 14.69 15.06
CA ASP A 133 -6.28 14.41 14.12
C ASP A 133 -6.80 14.07 12.71
N TYR A 134 -8.02 14.48 12.38
CA TYR A 134 -8.56 14.31 11.02
C TYR A 134 -7.59 14.84 9.95
N LEU A 135 -7.29 13.99 8.96
CA LEU A 135 -6.31 14.19 7.89
C LEU A 135 -4.86 14.39 8.33
N LYS A 136 -4.53 14.16 9.60
CA LYS A 136 -3.15 14.16 10.07
C LYS A 136 -2.41 12.96 9.48
N ARG A 137 -1.22 13.22 8.95
CA ARG A 137 -0.27 12.19 8.51
C ARG A 137 0.61 11.75 9.67
N TYR A 138 0.74 10.45 9.84
CA TYR A 138 1.58 9.83 10.84
C TYR A 138 2.85 9.26 10.19
N PRO A 139 4.03 9.48 10.80
CA PRO A 139 5.27 8.92 10.27
C PRO A 139 5.24 7.39 10.38
N VAL A 140 5.53 6.70 9.28
CA VAL A 140 5.58 5.25 9.21
C VAL A 140 6.90 4.78 8.60
N ARG A 141 7.43 3.68 9.13
CA ARG A 141 8.50 2.93 8.49
C ARG A 141 7.86 1.91 7.56
N VAL A 142 8.29 1.91 6.30
CA VAL A 142 7.80 0.98 5.29
C VAL A 142 8.95 0.08 4.86
N SER A 143 8.69 -1.22 4.78
CA SER A 143 9.62 -2.21 4.26
C SER A 143 8.89 -3.17 3.34
N PHE A 144 9.59 -3.69 2.34
CA PHE A 144 9.08 -4.70 1.42
C PHE A 144 10.08 -5.85 1.35
N ALA A 145 9.57 -7.07 1.36
CA ALA A 145 10.34 -8.28 1.17
C ALA A 145 9.63 -9.15 0.12
N VAL A 146 10.39 -9.64 -0.87
CA VAL A 146 9.88 -10.57 -1.89
C VAL A 146 9.58 -11.93 -1.28
N ASP A 147 10.42 -12.35 -0.34
CA ASP A 147 10.24 -13.55 0.47
C ASP A 147 10.43 -13.17 1.95
N PRO A 148 9.34 -12.87 2.66
CA PRO A 148 9.43 -12.53 4.08
C PRO A 148 9.55 -13.77 5.00
N GLY A 149 9.51 -14.98 4.44
CA GLY A 149 9.42 -16.21 5.20
C GLY A 149 8.00 -16.52 5.70
N PRO A 150 7.85 -17.50 6.61
CA PRO A 150 6.55 -18.07 6.94
C PRO A 150 5.68 -17.18 7.83
N TYR A 151 6.21 -16.11 8.43
CA TYR A 151 5.50 -15.28 9.41
C TYR A 151 5.07 -13.91 8.89
N GLY A 152 5.26 -13.68 7.58
CA GLY A 152 4.97 -12.39 6.93
C GLY A 152 6.10 -11.38 7.02
#